data_AF-A0A8H7F135-F1
#
_entry.id   AF-A0A8H7F135-F1
#
_cell.length_a   1.000
_cell.length_b   1.000
_cell.length_c   1.000
_cell.angle_alpha   90.00
_cell.angle_beta   90.00
_cell.angle_gamma   90.00
#
_symmetry.space_group_name_H-M   'P 1'
#
loop_
_entity.id
_entity.type
_entity.pdbx_description
1 polymer ?
#
loop_
_entity_poly.entity_id
_entity_poly.type
_entity_poly.pdbx_seq_one_letter_code
_entity_poly.pdbx_strand_id
1 'polypeptide(L)'
;MANTPNLSLQIQKEYKSKLLPELDLSIHTLLQYDLPPINYTDLGRGTESAFFSISEPKCVDDEAITQLQYLPIPSPKHVRELVTLYPEAVEAGFQSLTYHHVQPSDITQDSEGNYPLWVITFWEQVVVIKDVVRQWLQCRDWLTTQVGQKKSSGRSKRLRQARVPFGGLAMWDEH
;
A
#
# COMPACT_ATOMS: atom_id res chain seq x y z
N MET A 1 -8.57 -12.74 -40.39
CA MET A 1 -8.53 -13.32 -39.03
C MET A 1 -7.94 -12.25 -38.13
N ALA A 2 -8.79 -11.53 -37.38
CA ALA A 2 -8.32 -10.49 -36.47
C ALA A 2 -7.73 -11.19 -35.24
N ASN A 3 -6.47 -10.89 -34.91
CA ASN A 3 -5.90 -11.24 -33.62
C ASN A 3 -6.72 -10.50 -32.56
N THR A 4 -7.61 -11.21 -31.86
CA THR A 4 -8.22 -10.66 -30.65
C THR A 4 -7.08 -10.37 -29.66
N PRO A 5 -6.84 -9.10 -29.30
CA PRO A 5 -5.84 -8.78 -28.29
C PRO A 5 -6.20 -9.55 -27.02
N ASN A 6 -5.20 -10.18 -26.42
CA ASN A 6 -5.37 -10.95 -25.20
C ASN A 6 -5.69 -9.99 -24.04
N LEU A 7 -6.98 -9.64 -23.88
CA LEU A 7 -7.52 -8.77 -22.84
C LEU A 7 -7.60 -9.50 -21.50
N SER A 8 -6.60 -10.32 -21.15
CA SER A 8 -6.60 -10.98 -19.85
C SER A 8 -6.38 -9.94 -18.74
N LEU A 9 -7.24 -9.96 -17.72
CA LEU A 9 -7.02 -9.24 -16.45
C LEU A 9 -5.73 -9.62 -15.72
N GLN A 10 -5.06 -10.68 -16.16
CA GLN A 10 -3.86 -11.14 -15.51
C GLN A 10 -2.69 -10.22 -15.82
N ILE A 11 -2.09 -9.69 -14.76
CA ILE A 11 -0.80 -9.01 -14.83
C ILE A 11 0.19 -10.00 -15.44
N GLN A 12 0.88 -9.60 -16.51
CA GLN A 12 1.88 -10.45 -17.13
C GLN A 12 2.96 -10.81 -16.11
N LYS A 13 3.43 -12.06 -16.16
CA LYS A 13 4.35 -12.61 -15.15
C LYS A 13 5.60 -11.75 -14.96
N GLU A 14 6.13 -11.20 -16.06
CA GLU A 14 7.29 -10.31 -16.09
C GLU A 14 7.09 -8.99 -15.36
N TYR A 15 5.88 -8.43 -15.40
CA TYR A 15 5.54 -7.20 -14.68
C TYR A 15 5.18 -7.47 -13.23
N LYS A 16 4.59 -8.64 -12.95
CA LYS A 16 4.15 -8.99 -11.60
C LYS A 16 5.29 -8.95 -10.59
N SER A 17 6.45 -9.52 -10.91
CA SER A 17 7.63 -9.53 -10.02
C SER A 17 8.27 -8.15 -9.85
N LYS A 18 8.04 -7.22 -10.78
CA LYS A 18 8.50 -5.84 -10.68
C LYS A 18 7.54 -4.99 -9.84
N LEU A 19 6.24 -5.16 -10.04
CA LEU A 19 5.20 -4.31 -9.44
C LEU A 19 4.79 -4.72 -8.03
N LEU A 20 4.88 -6.01 -7.70
CA LEU A 20 4.35 -6.56 -6.46
C LEU A 20 5.43 -7.31 -5.67
N PRO A 21 5.35 -7.25 -4.32
CA PRO A 21 6.21 -8.06 -3.46
C PRO A 21 6.02 -9.56 -3.73
N GLU A 22 7.11 -10.32 -3.69
CA GLU A 22 7.06 -11.78 -3.74
C GLU A 22 6.36 -12.35 -2.49
N LEU A 23 5.67 -13.49 -2.65
CA LEU A 23 4.84 -14.07 -1.59
C LEU A 23 5.63 -14.66 -0.42
N ASP A 24 6.90 -14.94 -0.62
CA ASP A 24 7.85 -15.51 0.35
C ASP A 24 8.72 -14.44 1.04
N LEU A 25 8.44 -13.15 0.80
CA LEU A 25 9.14 -12.07 1.48
C LEU A 25 8.96 -12.14 3.00
N SER A 26 10.05 -11.84 3.72
CA SER A 26 9.98 -11.67 5.16
C SER A 26 9.06 -10.49 5.52
N ILE A 27 8.38 -10.58 6.66
CA ILE A 27 7.52 -9.49 7.16
C ILE A 27 8.31 -8.18 7.25
N HIS A 28 9.58 -8.24 7.67
CA HIS A 28 10.42 -7.05 7.75
C HIS A 28 10.58 -6.38 6.38
N THR A 29 10.89 -7.16 5.35
CA THR A 29 11.07 -6.65 3.98
C THR A 29 9.75 -6.15 3.40
N LEU A 30 8.65 -6.87 3.65
CA LEU A 30 7.31 -6.45 3.23
C LEU A 30 6.93 -5.08 3.81
N LEU A 31 7.24 -4.83 5.08
CA LEU A 31 6.98 -3.54 5.73
C LEU A 31 7.82 -2.37 5.20
N GLN A 32 8.90 -2.67 4.47
CA GLN A 32 9.78 -1.68 3.82
C GLN A 32 9.53 -1.56 2.32
N TYR A 33 8.64 -2.38 1.77
CA TYR A 33 8.38 -2.40 0.34
C TYR A 33 7.60 -1.15 -0.06
N ASP A 34 8.09 -0.45 -1.07
CA ASP A 34 7.45 0.77 -1.57
C ASP A 34 6.21 0.40 -2.40
N LEU A 35 5.04 0.78 -1.89
CA LEU A 35 3.75 0.54 -2.53
C LEU A 35 3.08 1.86 -2.92
N PRO A 36 2.50 1.97 -4.13
CA PRO A 36 1.98 3.22 -4.65
C PRO A 36 1.00 3.91 -3.71
N PRO A 37 1.09 5.23 -3.47
CA PRO A 37 0.24 5.94 -2.51
C PRO A 37 -1.25 5.79 -2.85
N ILE A 38 -2.13 5.83 -1.85
CA ILE A 38 -3.59 5.79 -2.09
C ILE A 38 -4.09 7.23 -2.17
N ASN A 39 -4.78 7.57 -3.25
CA ASN A 39 -5.51 8.83 -3.37
C ASN A 39 -6.92 8.66 -2.77
N TYR A 40 -7.18 9.40 -1.69
CA TYR A 40 -8.47 9.42 -0.99
C TYR A 40 -9.38 10.55 -1.44
N THR A 41 -9.03 11.27 -2.51
CA THR A 41 -9.89 12.30 -3.10
C THR A 41 -11.20 11.65 -3.52
N ASP A 42 -12.31 12.25 -3.06
CA ASP A 42 -13.64 11.83 -3.48
C ASP A 42 -13.84 12.26 -4.94
N LEU A 43 -14.04 11.30 -5.82
CA LEU A 43 -14.21 11.54 -7.25
C LEU A 43 -15.67 11.89 -7.58
N GLY A 44 -16.58 11.82 -6.61
CA GLY A 44 -18.01 11.91 -6.86
C GLY A 44 -18.57 10.58 -7.35
N ARG A 45 -19.90 10.46 -7.38
CA ARG A 45 -20.56 9.25 -7.90
C ARG A 45 -20.64 9.29 -9.42
N GLY A 46 -20.43 8.16 -10.08
CA GLY A 46 -20.61 8.03 -11.54
C GLY A 46 -19.38 8.42 -12.35
N THR A 47 -18.23 8.65 -11.71
CA THR A 47 -16.96 8.95 -12.40
C THR A 47 -16.19 7.70 -12.80
N GLU A 48 -16.69 6.52 -12.48
CA GLU A 48 -16.01 5.25 -12.75
C GLU A 48 -15.85 5.01 -14.26
N SER A 49 -16.81 5.45 -15.07
CA SER A 49 -16.71 5.39 -16.53
C SER A 49 -15.60 6.28 -17.09
N ALA A 50 -15.22 7.36 -16.38
CA ALA A 50 -14.16 8.26 -16.82
C ALA A 50 -12.76 7.63 -16.75
N PHE A 51 -12.61 6.52 -16.02
CA PHE A 51 -11.38 5.74 -16.02
C PHE A 51 -11.19 4.98 -17.33
N PHE A 52 -12.26 4.54 -17.99
CA PHE A 52 -12.14 3.68 -19.15
C PHE A 52 -12.00 4.50 -20.44
N SER A 53 -11.17 4.01 -21.36
CA SER A 53 -10.92 4.62 -22.66
C SER A 53 -10.99 3.58 -23.78
N ILE A 54 -11.65 3.95 -24.88
CA ILE A 54 -11.73 3.12 -26.10
C ILE A 54 -10.39 3.12 -26.84
N SER A 55 -9.54 4.11 -26.56
CA SER A 55 -8.21 4.24 -27.17
C SER A 55 -7.33 3.04 -26.82
N GLU A 56 -6.41 2.69 -27.72
CA GLU A 56 -5.43 1.64 -27.47
C GLU A 56 -4.53 1.99 -26.27
N PRO A 57 -4.17 1.00 -25.44
CA PRO A 57 -3.21 1.22 -24.37
C PRO A 57 -1.81 1.48 -24.93
N LYS A 58 -1.06 2.36 -24.27
CA LYS A 58 0.38 2.54 -24.52
C LYS A 58 1.11 1.23 -24.25
N CYS A 59 2.16 0.97 -25.03
CA CYS A 59 3.08 -0.13 -24.75
C CYS A 59 3.66 0.04 -23.34
N VAL A 60 3.66 -1.03 -22.55
CA VAL A 60 4.19 -1.00 -21.18
C VAL A 60 5.66 -1.41 -21.22
N ASP A 61 6.53 -0.41 -21.22
CA ASP A 61 7.97 -0.58 -21.08
C ASP A 61 8.41 -0.47 -19.60
N ASP A 62 9.71 -0.60 -19.35
CA ASP A 62 10.27 -0.53 -17.99
C ASP A 62 10.05 0.83 -17.32
N GLU A 63 9.97 1.91 -18.12
CA GLU A 63 9.67 3.24 -17.62
C GLU A 63 8.22 3.33 -17.14
N ALA A 64 7.26 2.85 -17.94
CA ALA A 64 5.86 2.77 -17.55
C ALA A 64 5.67 1.91 -16.29
N ILE A 65 6.38 0.79 -16.16
CA ILE A 65 6.36 -0.04 -14.95
C ILE A 65 6.87 0.73 -13.74
N THR A 66 7.97 1.47 -13.90
CA THR A 66 8.50 2.33 -12.83
C THR A 66 7.48 3.40 -12.43
N GLN A 67 6.84 4.05 -13.41
CA GLN A 67 5.79 5.05 -13.15
C GLN A 67 4.61 4.44 -12.36
N LEU A 68 4.14 3.25 -12.75
CA LEU A 68 3.02 2.57 -12.07
C LEU A 68 3.29 2.29 -10.58
N GLN A 69 4.55 2.14 -10.16
CA GLN A 69 4.92 1.96 -8.75
C GLN A 69 4.75 3.23 -7.91
N TYR A 70 4.89 4.41 -8.52
CA TYR A 70 4.84 5.70 -7.82
C TYR A 70 3.54 6.46 -8.04
N LEU A 71 2.81 6.16 -9.12
CA LEU A 71 1.52 6.79 -9.39
C LEU A 71 0.51 6.44 -8.29
N PRO A 72 -0.19 7.44 -7.73
CA PRO A 72 -1.19 7.17 -6.72
C PRO A 72 -2.31 6.30 -7.30
N ILE A 73 -2.82 5.36 -6.51
CA ILE A 73 -3.95 4.50 -6.89
C ILE A 73 -5.26 5.08 -6.35
N PRO A 74 -6.42 4.75 -6.95
CA PRO A 74 -7.70 5.15 -6.41
C PRO A 74 -7.96 4.58 -5.01
N SER A 75 -8.95 5.15 -4.32
CA SER A 75 -9.39 4.61 -3.03
C SER A 75 -9.83 3.13 -3.15
N PRO A 76 -9.70 2.33 -2.08
CA PRO A 76 -10.15 0.93 -2.09
C PRO A 76 -11.61 0.73 -2.51
N LYS A 77 -12.47 1.72 -2.27
CA LYS A 77 -13.87 1.71 -2.71
C LYS A 77 -13.95 1.79 -4.24
N HIS A 78 -13.30 2.79 -4.83
CA HIS A 78 -13.27 2.99 -6.29
C HIS A 78 -12.61 1.80 -7.01
N VAL A 79 -11.52 1.25 -6.46
CA VAL A 79 -10.88 0.06 -7.05
C VAL A 79 -11.86 -1.12 -7.15
N ARG A 80 -12.67 -1.39 -6.11
CA ARG A 80 -13.69 -2.46 -6.16
C ARG A 80 -14.81 -2.17 -7.17
N GLU A 81 -15.23 -0.93 -7.27
CA GLU A 81 -16.22 -0.49 -8.26
C GLU A 81 -15.69 -0.72 -9.68
N LEU A 82 -14.43 -0.36 -9.95
CA LEU A 82 -13.77 -0.59 -11.23
C LEU A 82 -13.61 -2.08 -11.55
N VAL A 83 -13.24 -2.92 -10.58
CA VAL A 83 -13.19 -4.39 -10.75
C VAL A 83 -14.57 -4.94 -11.14
N THR A 84 -15.64 -4.40 -10.55
CA THR A 84 -17.02 -4.81 -10.83
C THR A 84 -17.48 -4.38 -12.22
N LEU A 85 -17.10 -3.17 -12.66
CA LEU A 85 -17.47 -2.60 -13.95
C LEU A 85 -16.63 -3.11 -15.12
N TYR A 86 -15.45 -3.67 -14.85
CA TYR A 86 -14.51 -4.11 -15.87
C TYR A 86 -15.12 -5.05 -16.94
N PRO A 87 -15.89 -6.10 -16.60
CA PRO A 87 -16.46 -6.99 -17.62
C PRO A 87 -17.38 -6.26 -18.59
N GLU A 88 -18.26 -5.39 -18.06
CA GLU A 88 -19.16 -4.56 -18.88
C GLU A 88 -18.38 -3.56 -19.74
N ALA A 89 -17.29 -2.99 -19.22
CA ALA A 89 -16.43 -2.10 -19.99
C ALA A 89 -15.75 -2.82 -21.16
N VAL A 90 -15.28 -4.06 -20.96
CA VAL A 90 -14.70 -4.86 -22.04
C VAL A 90 -15.75 -5.17 -23.11
N GLU A 91 -16.97 -5.56 -22.72
CA GLU A 91 -18.08 -5.81 -23.65
C GLU A 91 -18.48 -4.55 -24.43
N ALA A 92 -18.39 -3.37 -23.79
CA ALA A 92 -18.62 -2.08 -24.43
C ALA A 92 -17.46 -1.60 -25.33
N GLY A 93 -16.38 -2.37 -25.45
CA GLY A 93 -15.26 -2.08 -26.35
C GLY A 93 -14.21 -1.13 -25.78
N PHE A 94 -14.22 -0.88 -24.46
CA PHE A 94 -13.12 -0.17 -23.81
C PHE A 94 -11.86 -1.05 -23.80
N GLN A 95 -10.71 -0.46 -24.09
CA GLN A 95 -9.45 -1.19 -24.28
C GLN A 95 -8.37 -0.78 -23.28
N SER A 96 -8.52 0.38 -22.66
CA SER A 96 -7.52 0.95 -21.78
C SER A 96 -8.14 1.73 -20.63
N LEU A 97 -7.28 2.13 -19.70
CA LEU A 97 -7.60 2.85 -18.50
C LEU A 97 -6.76 4.12 -18.39
N THR A 98 -7.36 5.21 -17.91
CA THR A 98 -6.70 6.48 -17.63
C THR A 98 -6.65 6.72 -16.12
N TYR A 99 -5.60 7.44 -15.67
CA TYR A 99 -5.44 7.85 -14.28
C TYR A 99 -6.27 9.10 -13.98
N HIS A 100 -7.58 9.04 -14.20
CA HIS A 100 -8.50 10.18 -14.09
C HIS A 100 -8.51 10.86 -12.71
N HIS A 101 -8.15 10.12 -11.66
CA HIS A 101 -8.11 10.61 -10.28
C HIS A 101 -6.83 11.40 -9.94
N VAL A 102 -5.86 11.46 -10.83
CA VAL A 102 -4.59 12.18 -10.61
C VAL A 102 -4.71 13.58 -11.19
N GLN A 103 -4.30 14.59 -10.42
CA GLN A 103 -4.35 15.97 -10.90
C GLN A 103 -3.33 16.16 -12.02
N PRO A 104 -3.61 16.95 -13.06
CA PRO A 104 -2.67 17.20 -14.15
C PRO A 104 -1.30 17.72 -13.67
N SER A 105 -1.23 18.39 -12.52
CA SER A 105 0.02 18.85 -11.91
C SER A 105 0.94 17.72 -11.43
N ASP A 106 0.37 16.56 -11.13
CA ASP A 106 1.08 15.41 -10.54
C ASP A 106 1.47 14.39 -11.63
N ILE A 107 0.99 14.59 -12.85
CA ILE A 107 1.22 13.74 -14.02
C ILE A 107 2.36 14.37 -14.82
N THR A 108 3.47 13.67 -14.99
CA THR A 108 4.46 14.07 -16.02
C THR A 108 3.81 13.95 -17.40
N GLN A 109 4.22 14.76 -18.38
CA GLN A 109 3.60 14.72 -19.73
C GLN A 109 3.56 13.30 -20.34
N ASP A 110 4.48 12.42 -19.94
CA ASP A 110 4.54 11.02 -20.35
C ASP A 110 3.51 10.12 -19.65
N SER A 111 3.08 10.50 -18.45
CA SER A 111 2.09 9.82 -17.60
C SER A 111 0.64 10.12 -17.99
N GLU A 112 0.39 11.07 -18.91
CA GLU A 112 -0.93 11.27 -19.56
C GLU A 112 -1.17 10.13 -20.56
N GLY A 113 -1.33 8.91 -20.04
CA GLY A 113 -1.36 7.67 -20.81
C GLY A 113 -2.64 6.88 -20.65
N ASN A 114 -3.03 6.22 -21.73
CA ASN A 114 -3.92 5.07 -21.70
C ASN A 114 -3.10 3.86 -21.26
N TYR A 115 -3.40 3.29 -20.10
CA TYR A 115 -2.75 2.09 -19.57
C TYR A 115 -3.59 0.84 -19.86
N PRO A 116 -3.00 -0.36 -19.90
CA PRO A 116 -3.77 -1.58 -20.06
C PRO A 116 -4.77 -1.82 -18.91
N LEU A 117 -5.89 -2.46 -19.20
CA LEU A 117 -6.92 -2.73 -18.19
C LEU A 117 -6.46 -3.63 -17.04
N TRP A 118 -5.40 -4.45 -17.22
CA TRP A 118 -4.84 -5.27 -16.14
C TRP A 118 -4.30 -4.43 -14.96
N VAL A 119 -4.08 -3.13 -15.16
CA VAL A 119 -3.70 -2.19 -14.08
C VAL A 119 -4.75 -2.16 -12.96
N ILE A 120 -6.02 -2.43 -13.26
CA ILE A 120 -7.08 -2.57 -12.23
C ILE A 120 -6.73 -3.72 -11.26
N THR A 121 -6.30 -4.87 -11.79
CA THR A 121 -5.86 -6.04 -11.01
C THR A 121 -4.60 -5.74 -10.18
N PHE A 122 -3.73 -4.88 -10.68
CA PHE A 122 -2.58 -4.40 -9.93
C PHE A 122 -3.03 -3.56 -8.73
N TRP A 123 -3.92 -2.58 -8.95
CA TRP A 123 -4.46 -1.75 -7.87
C TRP A 123 -5.17 -2.57 -6.81
N GLU A 124 -5.98 -3.56 -7.21
CA GLU A 124 -6.65 -4.49 -6.28
C GLU A 124 -5.65 -5.21 -5.38
N GLN A 125 -4.58 -5.77 -5.96
CA GLN A 125 -3.53 -6.43 -5.19
C GLN A 125 -2.80 -5.47 -4.25
N VAL A 126 -2.48 -4.26 -4.70
CA VAL A 126 -1.86 -3.23 -3.83
C VAL A 126 -2.76 -2.90 -2.65
N VAL A 127 -4.07 -2.75 -2.85
CA VAL A 127 -5.04 -2.49 -1.76
C VAL A 127 -5.00 -3.62 -0.72
N VAL A 128 -5.00 -4.88 -1.16
CA VAL A 128 -4.94 -6.05 -0.27
C VAL A 128 -3.62 -6.06 0.52
N ILE A 129 -2.49 -5.85 -0.15
CA ILE A 129 -1.17 -5.85 0.49
C ILE A 129 -1.07 -4.70 1.50
N LYS A 130 -1.55 -3.51 1.16
CA LYS A 130 -1.55 -2.36 2.09
C LYS A 130 -2.37 -2.61 3.34
N ASP A 131 -3.48 -3.34 3.24
CA ASP A 131 -4.23 -3.74 4.43
C ASP A 131 -3.43 -4.69 5.33
N VAL A 132 -2.77 -5.68 4.74
CA VAL A 132 -1.89 -6.61 5.47
C VAL A 132 -0.72 -5.85 6.14
N VAL A 133 -0.05 -4.97 5.41
CA VAL A 133 1.04 -4.11 5.95
C VAL A 133 0.53 -3.29 7.13
N ARG A 134 -0.65 -2.67 7.01
CA ARG A 134 -1.26 -1.88 8.09
C ARG A 134 -1.50 -2.72 9.35
N GLN A 135 -2.02 -3.94 9.21
CA GLN A 135 -2.24 -4.84 10.35
C GLN A 135 -0.92 -5.21 11.04
N TRP A 136 0.13 -5.52 10.27
CA TRP A 136 1.45 -5.81 10.83
C TRP A 136 2.07 -4.61 11.56
N LEU A 137 1.91 -3.39 11.03
CA LEU A 137 2.34 -2.17 11.71
C LEU A 137 1.63 -1.98 13.05
N GLN A 138 0.30 -2.20 13.11
CA GLN A 138 -0.47 -2.15 14.36
C GLN A 138 0.04 -3.18 15.39
N CYS A 139 0.33 -4.41 14.96
CA CYS A 139 0.92 -5.45 15.81
C CYS A 139 2.29 -5.03 16.37
N ARG A 140 3.15 -4.47 15.53
CA ARG A 140 4.48 -3.96 15.93
C ARG A 140 4.36 -2.84 16.97
N ASP A 141 3.46 -1.89 16.75
CA ASP A 141 3.28 -0.74 17.64
C ASP A 141 2.68 -1.19 18.99
N TRP A 142 1.74 -2.14 18.97
CA TRP A 142 1.24 -2.80 20.17
C TRP A 142 2.35 -3.53 20.95
N LEU A 143 3.17 -4.35 20.28
CA LEU A 143 4.29 -5.05 20.92
C LEU A 143 5.29 -4.08 21.55
N THR A 144 5.61 -2.99 20.85
CA THR A 144 6.52 -1.94 21.33
C THR A 144 6.00 -1.31 22.61
N THR A 145 4.68 -1.04 22.65
CA THR A 145 4.00 -0.50 23.84
C THR A 145 4.08 -1.47 25.02
N GLN A 146 3.80 -2.75 24.80
CA GLN A 146 3.86 -3.79 25.85
C GLN A 146 5.28 -3.97 26.41
N VAL A 147 6.29 -3.99 25.56
CA VAL A 147 7.70 -4.09 25.99
C VAL A 147 8.14 -2.85 26.76
N GLY A 148 7.72 -1.66 26.35
CA GLY A 148 7.97 -0.41 27.06
C GLY A 148 7.39 -0.40 28.48
N GLN A 149 6.15 -0.85 28.64
CA GLN A 149 5.47 -0.95 29.95
C GLN A 149 6.13 -1.96 30.91
N LYS A 150 6.62 -3.09 30.39
CA LYS A 150 7.38 -4.07 31.20
C LYS A 150 8.71 -3.49 31.71
N LYS A 151 9.42 -2.70 30.88
CA LYS A 151 10.68 -2.04 31.29
C LYS A 151 10.46 -0.99 32.38
N SER A 152 9.39 -0.19 32.29
CA SER A 152 9.11 0.87 33.27
C SER A 152 8.66 0.31 34.62
N SER A 153 7.81 -0.72 34.63
CA SER A 153 7.37 -1.40 35.86
C SER A 153 8.51 -2.14 36.57
N GLY A 154 9.41 -2.78 35.81
CA GLY A 154 10.63 -3.40 36.34
C GLY A 154 11.59 -2.40 36.99
N ARG A 155 11.80 -1.24 36.36
CA ARG A 155 12.62 -0.14 36.93
C ARG A 155 11.99 0.43 38.21
N SER A 156 10.69 0.64 38.24
CA SER A 156 9.98 1.15 39.42
C SER A 156 10.05 0.18 40.62
N LYS A 157 9.92 -1.14 40.38
CA LYS A 157 10.10 -2.15 41.44
C LYS A 157 11.54 -2.17 41.98
N ARG A 158 12.56 -2.06 41.12
CA ARG A 158 13.96 -2.02 41.53
C ARG A 158 14.32 -0.75 42.30
N LEU A 159 13.82 0.41 41.88
CA LEU A 159 14.04 1.67 42.61
C LEU A 159 13.34 1.68 43.97
N ARG A 160 12.17 1.04 44.10
CA ARG A 160 11.51 0.85 45.40
C ARG A 160 12.29 -0.10 46.31
N GLN A 161 12.86 -1.17 45.78
CA GLN A 161 13.72 -2.09 46.54
C GLN A 161 15.09 -1.49 46.89
N ALA A 162 15.63 -0.59 46.07
CA ALA A 162 16.86 0.16 46.39
C ALA A 162 16.62 1.31 47.38
N ARG A 163 15.37 1.67 47.65
CA ARG A 163 14.95 2.67 48.66
C ARG A 163 14.65 2.04 50.02
N VAL A 164 15.23 0.87 50.33
CA VAL A 164 15.37 0.45 51.73
C VAL A 164 16.29 1.47 52.39
N PRO A 165 15.91 2.07 53.54
CA PRO A 165 16.71 3.11 54.15
C PRO A 165 18.08 2.54 54.52
N PHE A 166 19.15 3.17 54.05
CA PHE A 166 20.38 3.26 54.84
C PHE A 166 20.06 4.10 56.10
N GLY A 167 19.20 3.56 56.96
CA GLY A 167 18.74 4.11 58.23
C GLY A 167 19.10 3.11 59.30
N GLY A 168 20.41 2.99 59.52
CA GLY A 168 20.99 2.03 60.44
C GLY A 168 22.51 2.15 60.49
N LEU A 169 23.04 3.39 60.49
CA LEU A 169 24.35 3.62 61.08
C LEU A 169 24.11 4.24 62.45
N ALA A 170 24.39 3.42 63.46
CA ALA A 170 24.26 3.71 64.86
C ALA A 170 24.97 5.02 65.22
N MET A 171 24.25 5.78 66.03
CA MET A 171 24.71 6.79 66.96
C MET A 171 25.89 6.22 67.76
N TRP A 172 27.11 6.70 67.52
CA TRP A 172 28.23 6.51 68.41
C TRP A 172 28.28 7.73 69.32
N ASP A 173 27.73 7.58 70.53
CA ASP A 173 28.05 8.43 71.67
C ASP A 173 29.35 7.90 72.28
N GLU A 174 30.41 8.70 72.28
CA GLU A 174 31.54 8.51 73.20
C GLU A 174 31.98 9.87 73.78
N HIS A 175 31.65 10.00 75.08
CA HIS A 175 32.34 10.67 76.19
C HIS A 175 33.04 12.02 76.04
#